data_AF-A0A6S7IML9-F1
#
_entry.id   AF-A0A6S7IML9-F1
#
_cell.length_a   1.000
_cell.length_b   1.000
_cell.length_c   1.000
_cell.angle_alpha   90.00
_cell.angle_beta   90.00
_cell.angle_gamma   90.00
#
_symmetry.space_group_name_H-M   'P 1'
#
loop_
_entity.id
_entity.type
_entity.pdbx_description
1 polymer ?
#
loop_
_entity_poly.entity_id
_entity_poly.type
_entity_poly.pdbx_seq_one_letter_code
_entity_poly.pdbx_strand_id
1 'polypeptide(L)'
;MPAFKEENLPLDIRSDTYHDTITGISQVFPLLDPKWIENEEIEFISYVPVPVNVNILKQTCNNVDETELQAWEDRANFINNDLKWLLCQSHSRFWNHVIFNKSINICLDSFLKSSPRSYDVWKFLPDEILNLQKEIHRNIFMVYLRIATHKESKVSISFLL
;
A
#
# COMPACT_ATOMS: atom_id res chain seq x y z
N MET A 1 29.91 24.96 18.27
CA MET A 1 29.27 24.36 17.08
C MET A 1 27.96 23.74 17.54
N PRO A 2 26.79 24.13 17.00
CA PRO A 2 25.55 23.46 17.38
C PRO A 2 25.59 22.02 16.82
N ALA A 3 25.38 21.04 17.68
CA ALA A 3 25.26 19.64 17.27
C ALA A 3 24.09 19.52 16.29
N PHE A 4 24.34 19.01 15.08
CA PHE A 4 23.27 18.62 14.18
C PHE A 4 22.46 17.53 14.90
N LYS A 5 21.18 17.80 15.20
CA LYS A 5 20.28 16.76 15.69
C LYS A 5 20.17 15.69 14.61
N GLU A 6 20.45 14.44 14.95
CA GLU A 6 20.39 13.28 14.04
C GLU A 6 19.04 13.17 13.30
N GLU A 7 17.98 13.71 13.92
CA GLU A 7 16.63 13.86 13.37
C GLU A 7 16.54 14.64 12.04
N ASN A 8 17.60 15.35 11.61
CA ASN A 8 17.64 16.12 10.36
C ASN A 8 18.45 15.46 9.23
N LEU A 9 19.07 14.30 9.48
CA LEU A 9 19.85 13.60 8.43
C LEU A 9 18.91 12.97 7.39
N PRO A 10 19.35 12.79 6.14
CA PRO A 10 18.64 11.94 5.18
C PRO A 10 18.44 10.51 5.71
N LEU A 11 17.34 9.86 5.35
CA LEU A 11 16.94 8.56 5.89
C LEU A 11 17.97 7.45 5.60
N ASP A 12 18.61 7.52 4.42
CA ASP A 12 19.66 6.63 3.93
C ASP A 12 20.98 6.70 4.71
N ILE A 13 21.18 7.75 5.51
CA ILE A 13 22.38 7.96 6.33
C ILE A 13 22.11 7.68 7.81
N ARG A 14 20.83 7.58 8.22
CA ARG A 14 20.46 7.32 9.62
C ARG A 14 20.67 5.86 9.98
N SER A 15 20.97 5.62 11.26
CA SER A 15 21.08 4.30 11.85
C SER A 15 20.34 4.25 13.18
N ASP A 16 19.86 3.07 13.55
CA ASP A 16 19.23 2.82 14.84
C ASP A 16 19.85 1.59 15.52
N THR A 17 19.77 1.54 16.84
CA THR A 17 20.35 0.44 17.63
C THR A 17 19.32 -0.67 17.77
N TYR A 18 19.62 -1.82 17.18
CA TYR A 18 18.86 -3.04 17.39
C TYR A 18 19.42 -3.80 18.59
N HIS A 19 18.57 -4.04 19.57
CA HIS A 19 18.89 -4.90 20.71
C HIS A 19 18.40 -6.31 20.44
N ASP A 20 19.34 -7.23 20.23
CA ASP A 20 19.02 -8.64 20.08
C ASP A 20 18.71 -9.26 21.45
N THR A 21 17.48 -9.70 21.64
CA THR A 21 16.99 -10.30 22.89
C THR A 21 17.57 -11.69 23.14
N ILE A 22 18.07 -12.37 22.10
CA ILE A 22 18.58 -13.74 22.18
C ILE A 22 20.07 -13.72 22.55
N THR A 23 20.86 -12.86 21.90
CA THR A 23 22.30 -12.77 22.14
C THR A 23 22.68 -11.74 23.20
N GLY A 24 21.77 -10.81 23.52
CA GLY A 24 22.03 -9.67 24.42
C GLY A 24 22.95 -8.61 23.81
N ILE A 25 23.33 -8.76 22.53
CA ILE A 25 24.24 -7.86 21.84
C ILE A 25 23.43 -6.72 21.21
N SER A 26 23.94 -5.50 21.41
CA SER A 26 23.40 -4.30 20.76
C SER A 26 24.20 -4.04 19.50
N GLN A 27 23.54 -3.99 18.35
CA GLN A 27 24.16 -3.74 17.06
C GLN A 27 23.48 -2.55 16.39
N VAL A 28 24.27 -1.70 15.72
CA VAL A 28 23.77 -0.55 14.99
C VAL A 28 23.45 -0.98 13.56
N PHE A 29 22.20 -0.79 13.13
CA PHE A 29 21.74 -1.07 11.77
C PHE A 29 21.36 0.23 11.06
N PRO A 30 21.55 0.32 9.73
CA PRO A 30 20.95 1.38 8.94
C PRO A 30 19.43 1.41 9.15
N LEU A 31 18.82 2.60 9.14
CA LEU A 31 17.38 2.74 9.32
C LEU A 31 16.59 2.19 8.12
N LEU A 32 17.24 2.09 6.96
CA LEU A 32 16.78 1.33 5.79
C LEU A 32 17.50 -0.02 5.74
N ASP A 33 16.84 -1.05 6.25
CA ASP A 33 17.38 -2.41 6.28
C ASP A 33 16.23 -3.42 6.27
N PRO A 34 16.31 -4.51 5.48
CA PRO A 34 15.27 -5.55 5.46
C PRO A 34 15.00 -6.15 6.85
N LYS A 35 15.98 -6.14 7.76
CA LYS A 35 15.83 -6.64 9.12
C LYS A 35 14.68 -5.99 9.90
N TRP A 36 14.34 -4.74 9.58
CA TRP A 36 13.24 -4.04 10.25
C TRP A 36 11.85 -4.60 9.90
N ILE A 37 11.72 -5.32 8.79
CA ILE A 37 10.46 -5.91 8.32
C ILE A 37 10.51 -7.44 8.24
N GLU A 38 11.64 -8.07 8.53
CA GLU A 38 11.86 -9.51 8.38
C GLU A 38 10.89 -10.36 9.24
N ASN A 39 10.52 -9.85 10.41
CA ASN A 39 9.58 -10.51 11.32
C ASN A 39 8.11 -10.16 11.04
N GLU A 40 7.83 -9.39 9.98
CA GLU A 40 6.48 -8.95 9.64
C GLU A 40 5.92 -9.85 8.53
N GLU A 41 4.87 -10.60 8.83
CA GLU A 41 4.19 -11.50 7.89
C GLU A 41 3.19 -10.76 6.98
N ILE A 42 3.55 -9.56 6.50
CA ILE A 42 2.65 -8.72 5.70
C ILE A 42 2.90 -8.96 4.22
N GLU A 43 1.89 -9.52 3.54
CA GLU A 43 1.91 -9.78 2.10
C GLU A 43 0.78 -9.02 1.41
N PHE A 44 1.15 -8.10 0.51
CA PHE A 44 0.20 -7.35 -0.30
C PHE A 44 -0.25 -8.18 -1.49
N ILE A 45 -1.54 -8.51 -1.53
CA ILE A 45 -2.11 -9.30 -2.61
C ILE A 45 -2.23 -8.49 -3.91
N SER A 46 -2.03 -9.14 -5.06
CA SER A 46 -2.13 -8.48 -6.37
C SER A 46 -3.55 -8.02 -6.70
N TYR A 47 -3.69 -6.88 -7.37
CA TYR A 47 -4.99 -6.42 -7.84
C TYR A 47 -5.48 -7.24 -9.03
N VAL A 48 -6.78 -7.54 -9.04
CA VAL A 48 -7.51 -8.19 -10.13
C VAL A 48 -8.70 -7.28 -10.49
N PRO A 49 -8.99 -7.06 -11.78
CA PRO A 49 -10.12 -6.24 -12.17
C PRO A 49 -11.45 -6.87 -11.75
N VAL A 50 -12.47 -6.04 -11.55
CA VAL A 50 -13.84 -6.52 -11.28
C VAL A 50 -14.25 -7.48 -12.41
N PRO A 51 -14.84 -8.65 -12.11
CA PRO A 51 -15.34 -9.58 -13.13
C PRO A 51 -16.57 -8.96 -13.83
N VAL A 52 -16.34 -8.13 -14.83
CA VAL A 52 -17.40 -7.53 -15.64
C VAL A 52 -17.69 -8.43 -16.84
N ASN A 53 -18.75 -9.21 -16.79
CA ASN A 53 -19.22 -9.92 -17.97
C ASN A 53 -19.99 -8.95 -18.89
N VAL A 54 -19.32 -8.50 -19.95
CA VAL A 54 -19.84 -7.54 -20.94
C VAL A 54 -21.13 -8.04 -21.62
N ASN A 55 -21.40 -9.34 -21.63
CA ASN A 55 -22.63 -9.91 -22.18
C ASN A 55 -23.83 -9.79 -21.24
N ILE A 56 -23.60 -9.58 -19.93
CA ILE A 56 -24.63 -9.55 -18.88
C ILE A 56 -25.15 -8.13 -18.66
N LEU A 57 -24.29 -7.13 -18.87
CA LEU A 57 -24.68 -5.72 -18.84
C LEU A 57 -25.65 -5.32 -19.97
N LYS A 58 -25.82 -6.15 -21.01
CA LYS A 58 -26.70 -5.86 -22.15
C LYS A 58 -28.13 -6.38 -22.01
N GLN A 59 -28.44 -7.28 -21.07
CA GLN A 59 -29.78 -7.90 -21.07
C GLN A 59 -30.54 -7.94 -19.75
N THR A 60 -29.93 -8.11 -18.58
CA THR A 60 -30.66 -8.09 -17.30
C THR A 60 -29.65 -8.25 -16.17
N CYS A 61 -29.83 -7.51 -15.08
CA CYS A 61 -29.07 -7.61 -13.83
C CYS A 61 -29.34 -8.94 -13.09
N ASN A 62 -29.13 -10.10 -13.73
CA ASN A 62 -29.45 -11.41 -13.14
C ASN A 62 -28.30 -12.44 -13.17
N ASN A 63 -27.16 -12.19 -13.85
CA ASN A 63 -26.13 -13.24 -14.01
C ASN A 63 -24.68 -12.78 -13.75
N VAL A 64 -24.41 -11.66 -13.06
CA VAL A 64 -23.05 -11.55 -12.46
C VAL A 64 -23.01 -12.67 -11.44
N ASP A 65 -22.07 -13.62 -11.56
CA ASP A 65 -21.92 -14.66 -10.55
C ASP A 65 -21.61 -13.95 -9.23
N GLU A 66 -22.61 -13.87 -8.35
CA GLU A 66 -22.53 -13.16 -7.07
C GLU A 66 -21.32 -13.64 -6.26
N THR A 67 -20.94 -14.91 -6.46
CA THR A 67 -19.75 -15.54 -5.88
C THR A 67 -18.45 -14.87 -6.35
N GLU A 68 -18.31 -14.61 -7.65
CA GLU A 68 -17.11 -13.96 -8.20
C GLU A 68 -17.02 -12.50 -7.79
N LEU A 69 -18.17 -11.80 -7.71
CA LEU A 69 -18.21 -10.42 -7.25
C LEU A 69 -17.85 -10.32 -5.77
N GLN A 70 -18.38 -11.21 -4.92
CA GLN A 70 -18.06 -11.26 -3.50
C GLN A 70 -16.58 -11.58 -3.28
N ALA A 71 -16.04 -12.57 -4.00
CA ALA A 71 -14.62 -12.91 -3.92
C ALA A 71 -13.73 -11.73 -4.34
N TRP A 72 -14.15 -10.97 -5.35
CA TRP A 72 -13.47 -9.73 -5.72
C TRP A 72 -13.56 -8.68 -4.62
N GLU A 73 -14.74 -8.49 -4.01
CA GLU A 73 -14.95 -7.52 -2.94
C GLU A 73 -14.10 -7.82 -1.71
N ASP A 74 -14.06 -9.08 -1.26
CA ASP A 74 -13.21 -9.51 -0.15
C ASP A 74 -11.74 -9.20 -0.43
N ARG A 75 -11.28 -9.55 -1.65
CA ARG A 75 -9.92 -9.24 -2.10
C ARG A 75 -9.65 -7.73 -2.12
N ALA A 76 -10.57 -6.95 -2.66
CA ALA A 76 -10.48 -5.51 -2.74
C ALA A 76 -10.41 -4.88 -1.34
N ASN A 77 -11.17 -5.41 -0.38
CA ASN A 77 -11.12 -4.97 1.02
C ASN A 77 -9.78 -5.27 1.69
N PHE A 78 -9.18 -6.45 1.47
CA PHE A 78 -7.82 -6.74 1.93
C PHE A 78 -6.81 -5.72 1.39
N ILE A 79 -6.81 -5.51 0.06
CA ILE A 79 -5.92 -4.51 -0.58
C ILE A 79 -6.15 -3.12 0.03
N ASN A 80 -7.41 -2.70 0.18
CA ASN A 80 -7.75 -1.38 0.71
C ASN A 80 -7.23 -1.21 2.16
N ASN A 81 -7.40 -2.22 2.99
CA ASN A 81 -6.96 -2.21 4.39
C ASN A 81 -5.44 -2.22 4.50
N ASP A 82 -4.75 -3.04 3.71
CA ASP A 82 -3.29 -3.12 3.71
C ASP A 82 -2.66 -1.80 3.22
N LEU A 83 -3.25 -1.17 2.20
CA LEU A 83 -2.81 0.14 1.72
C LEU A 83 -3.05 1.25 2.77
N LYS A 84 -4.20 1.23 3.46
CA LYS A 84 -4.46 2.16 4.58
C LYS A 84 -3.44 1.95 5.69
N TRP A 85 -3.17 0.71 6.07
CA TRP A 85 -2.15 0.37 7.05
C TRP A 85 -0.77 0.86 6.63
N LEU A 86 -0.37 0.66 5.37
CA LEU A 86 0.91 1.10 4.82
C LEU A 86 1.04 2.63 4.89
N LEU A 87 -0.02 3.36 4.53
CA LEU A 87 -0.05 4.82 4.58
C LEU A 87 0.05 5.36 6.02
N CYS A 88 -0.44 4.63 7.01
CA CYS A 88 -0.29 4.99 8.42
C CYS A 88 1.12 4.74 8.99
N GLN A 89 2.00 4.04 8.28
CA GLN A 89 3.34 3.74 8.78
C GLN A 89 4.21 4.99 8.90
N SER A 90 5.13 4.96 9.87
CA SER A 90 6.18 5.98 10.00
C SER A 90 7.03 6.05 8.72
N HIS A 91 7.68 7.18 8.49
CA HIS A 91 8.47 7.39 7.27
C HIS A 91 9.51 6.28 7.03
N SER A 92 10.29 5.90 8.06
CA SER A 92 11.28 4.82 7.95
C SER A 92 10.65 3.48 7.61
N ARG A 93 9.58 3.11 8.32
CA ARG A 93 8.92 1.81 8.13
C ARG A 93 8.23 1.72 6.77
N PHE A 94 7.56 2.80 6.33
CA PHE A 94 6.99 2.89 4.99
C PHE A 94 8.05 2.59 3.92
N TRP A 95 9.20 3.25 3.98
CA TRP A 95 10.28 3.03 3.01
C TRP A 95 10.88 1.63 3.09
N ASN A 96 11.03 1.05 4.28
CA ASN A 96 11.46 -0.33 4.42
C ASN A 96 10.50 -1.29 3.69
N HIS A 97 9.17 -1.14 3.85
CA HIS A 97 8.22 -1.95 3.09
C HIS A 97 8.30 -1.70 1.59
N VAL A 98 8.31 -0.45 1.13
CA VAL A 98 8.33 -0.15 -0.31
C VAL A 98 9.58 -0.69 -1.00
N ILE A 99 10.74 -0.61 -0.35
CA ILE A 99 12.03 -1.01 -0.93
C ILE A 99 12.22 -2.53 -0.84
N PHE A 100 11.94 -3.13 0.32
CA PHE A 100 12.33 -4.52 0.60
C PHE A 100 11.18 -5.51 0.47
N ASN A 101 9.92 -5.08 0.61
CA ASN A 101 8.78 -5.96 0.37
C ASN A 101 8.43 -5.96 -1.13
N LYS A 102 8.61 -7.10 -1.79
CA LYS A 102 8.28 -7.25 -3.22
C LYS A 102 6.78 -7.26 -3.49
N SER A 103 5.98 -7.75 -2.54
CA SER A 103 4.54 -7.91 -2.72
C SER A 103 3.82 -6.57 -2.94
N ILE A 104 4.22 -5.51 -2.23
CA ILE A 104 3.63 -4.16 -2.45
C ILE A 104 3.88 -3.67 -3.88
N ASN A 105 5.08 -3.87 -4.41
CA ASN A 105 5.40 -3.48 -5.79
C ASN A 105 4.56 -4.26 -6.80
N ILE A 106 4.32 -5.56 -6.56
CA ILE A 106 3.44 -6.39 -7.39
C ILE A 106 1.98 -5.91 -7.30
N CYS A 107 1.49 -5.58 -6.10
CA CYS A 107 0.15 -5.02 -5.89
C CYS A 107 -0.03 -3.70 -6.65
N LEU A 108 0.92 -2.76 -6.50
CA LEU A 108 0.87 -1.47 -7.17
C LEU A 108 0.95 -1.59 -8.70
N ASP A 109 1.82 -2.46 -9.22
CA ASP A 109 2.00 -2.70 -10.66
C ASP A 109 0.77 -3.38 -11.28
N SER A 110 0.24 -4.43 -10.63
CA SER A 110 -0.98 -5.12 -11.08
C SER A 110 -2.18 -4.18 -11.12
N PHE A 111 -2.30 -3.24 -10.18
CA PHE A 111 -3.34 -2.22 -10.24
C PHE A 111 -3.16 -1.29 -11.43
N LEU A 112 -1.97 -0.74 -11.66
CA LEU A 112 -1.75 0.16 -12.81
C LEU A 112 -2.03 -0.51 -14.17
N LYS A 113 -1.74 -1.82 -14.27
CA LYS A 113 -1.99 -2.62 -15.47
C LYS A 113 -3.47 -2.89 -15.70
N SER A 114 -4.20 -3.27 -14.65
CA SER A 114 -5.54 -3.83 -14.77
C SER A 114 -6.66 -2.93 -14.27
N SER A 115 -6.35 -1.74 -13.75
CA SER A 115 -7.37 -0.82 -13.22
C SER A 115 -8.28 -0.28 -14.33
N PRO A 116 -9.61 -0.32 -14.14
CA PRO A 116 -10.58 0.16 -15.11
C PRO A 116 -10.44 1.67 -15.36
N ARG A 117 -10.56 2.06 -16.63
CA ARG A 117 -10.49 3.44 -17.11
C ARG A 117 -11.86 4.11 -17.06
N SER A 118 -11.90 5.43 -17.04
CA SER A 118 -13.14 6.21 -16.91
C SER A 118 -14.17 5.97 -18.04
N TYR A 119 -13.71 5.48 -19.20
CA TYR A 119 -14.54 5.15 -20.36
C TYR A 119 -14.99 3.67 -20.41
N ASP A 120 -14.52 2.83 -19.49
CA ASP A 120 -14.91 1.42 -19.45
C ASP A 120 -16.36 1.24 -18.97
N VAL A 121 -16.93 0.05 -19.22
CA VAL A 121 -18.35 -0.29 -19.00
C VAL A 121 -18.68 -0.62 -17.53
N TRP A 122 -17.88 -0.17 -16.56
CA TRP A 122 -18.02 -0.48 -15.14
C TRP A 122 -18.99 0.44 -14.39
N LYS A 123 -19.50 1.51 -15.05
CA LYS A 123 -20.51 2.43 -14.46
C LYS A 123 -21.82 1.76 -14.07
N PHE A 124 -22.05 0.53 -14.50
CA PHE A 124 -23.25 -0.26 -14.19
C PHE A 124 -23.09 -1.17 -12.96
N LEU A 125 -21.92 -1.15 -12.31
CA LEU A 125 -21.70 -1.89 -11.07
C LEU A 125 -22.46 -1.24 -9.90
N PRO A 126 -22.78 -2.02 -8.84
CA PRO A 126 -23.33 -1.47 -7.60
C PRO A 126 -22.48 -0.35 -7.02
N ASP A 127 -23.12 0.66 -6.42
CA ASP A 127 -22.44 1.83 -5.86
C ASP A 127 -21.39 1.48 -4.80
N GLU A 128 -21.61 0.42 -4.02
CA GLU A 128 -20.69 -0.09 -3.00
C GLU A 128 -19.35 -0.52 -3.61
N ILE A 129 -19.41 -1.33 -4.68
CA ILE A 129 -18.24 -1.78 -5.46
C ILE A 129 -17.52 -0.60 -6.11
N LEU A 130 -18.28 0.35 -6.67
CA LEU A 130 -17.72 1.56 -7.26
C LEU A 130 -17.00 2.43 -6.22
N ASN A 131 -17.55 2.54 -5.01
CA ASN A 131 -16.94 3.31 -3.93
C ASN A 131 -15.67 2.63 -3.41
N LEU A 132 -15.68 1.31 -3.22
CA LEU A 132 -14.49 0.55 -2.83
C LEU A 132 -13.37 0.69 -3.88
N GLN A 133 -13.70 0.60 -5.17
CA GLN A 133 -12.74 0.81 -6.25
C GLN A 133 -12.15 2.23 -6.23
N LYS A 134 -12.97 3.26 -5.95
CA LYS A 134 -12.49 4.64 -5.80
C LYS A 134 -11.58 4.80 -4.59
N GLU A 135 -11.87 4.14 -3.47
CA GLU A 135 -11.01 4.17 -2.28
C GLU A 135 -9.64 3.56 -2.57
N ILE A 136 -9.59 2.39 -3.21
CA ILE A 136 -8.34 1.74 -3.61
C ILE A 136 -7.56 2.65 -4.55
N HIS A 137 -8.22 3.21 -5.57
CA HIS A 137 -7.58 4.15 -6.49
C HIS A 137 -6.97 5.36 -5.75
N ARG A 138 -7.70 5.95 -4.81
CA ARG A 138 -7.20 7.04 -3.98
C ARG A 138 -5.99 6.62 -3.16
N ASN A 139 -6.05 5.46 -2.49
CA ASN A 139 -4.97 5.02 -1.60
C ASN A 139 -3.70 4.67 -2.40
N ILE A 140 -3.84 4.04 -3.57
CA ILE A 140 -2.70 3.79 -4.47
C ILE A 140 -2.08 5.09 -4.97
N PHE A 141 -2.90 6.07 -5.35
CA PHE A 141 -2.40 7.39 -5.70
C PHE A 141 -1.63 8.03 -4.53
N MET A 142 -2.15 7.95 -3.31
CA MET A 142 -1.46 8.47 -2.12
C MET A 142 -0.14 7.74 -1.84
N VAL A 143 -0.07 6.42 -2.06
CA VAL A 143 1.19 5.66 -1.94
C VAL A 143 2.22 6.15 -2.95
N TYR A 144 1.85 6.30 -4.23
CA TYR A 144 2.77 6.85 -5.24
C TYR A 144 3.18 8.29 -4.94
N LEU A 145 2.25 9.13 -4.49
CA LEU A 145 2.56 10.50 -4.09
C LEU A 145 3.57 10.54 -2.94
N ARG A 146 3.39 9.67 -1.95
CA ARG A 146 4.31 9.50 -0.83
C ARG A 146 5.70 9.03 -1.29
N ILE A 147 5.77 8.07 -2.21
CA ILE A 147 7.03 7.62 -2.83
C ILE A 147 7.71 8.77 -3.61
N ALA A 148 6.94 9.56 -4.35
CA ALA A 148 7.47 10.69 -5.12
C ALA A 148 7.97 11.85 -4.23
N THR A 149 7.57 11.88 -2.96
CA THR A 149 7.90 12.95 -2.01
C THR A 149 9.18 12.63 -1.24
N HIS A 150 10.34 12.95 -1.84
CA HIS A 150 11.67 12.72 -1.23
C HIS A 150 11.93 13.51 0.08
N LYS A 151 11.04 14.43 0.47
CA LYS A 151 11.10 15.22 1.72
C LYS A 151 9.76 15.19 2.44
N GLU A 152 9.35 14.03 2.94
CA GLU A 152 8.15 13.96 3.79
C GLU A 152 8.33 14.64 5.15
N SER A 153 9.57 14.98 5.56
CA SER A 153 9.79 15.66 6.84
C SER A 153 10.93 16.69 6.81
N LYS A 154 10.70 17.81 7.50
CA LYS A 154 11.69 18.39 8.43
C LYS A 154 11.40 17.98 9.89
N VAL A 155 10.14 17.71 10.19
CA VAL A 155 9.60 17.09 11.40
C VAL A 155 8.39 16.31 10.88
N SER A 156 8.28 15.03 11.23
CA SER A 156 7.24 14.11 10.76
C SER A 156 5.86 14.78 10.73
N ILE A 157 5.26 14.86 9.53
CA ILE A 157 3.90 15.35 9.36
C ILE A 157 2.95 14.32 9.99
N SER A 158 2.76 14.43 11.30
CA SER A 158 1.59 13.93 12.01
C SER A 158 0.41 14.81 11.63
N PHE A 159 -0.14 14.66 10.42
CA PHE A 159 -1.48 15.13 10.09
C PHE A 159 -1.85 14.56 8.73
N LEU A 160 -2.67 13.50 8.74
CA LEU A 160 -3.76 13.21 7.81
C LEU A 160 -4.41 11.87 8.20
N LEU A 161 -4.88 11.81 9.45
CA LEU A 161 -6.16 11.18 9.80
C LEU A 161 -7.18 12.32 9.93
#